data_AF-A0A944HF06-F1
#
_entry.id   AF-A0A944HF06-F1
#
_cell.length_a   1.000
_cell.length_b   1.000
_cell.length_c   1.000
_cell.angle_alpha   90.00
_cell.angle_beta   90.00
_cell.angle_gamma   90.00
#
_symmetry.space_group_name_H-M   'P 1'
#
loop_
_entity.id
_entity.type
_entity.pdbx_description
1 polymer ?
#
loop_
_entity_poly.entity_id
_entity_poly.type
_entity_poly.pdbx_seq_one_letter_code
_entity_poly.pdbx_strand_id
1 'polypeptide(L)'
;MLDKDGYATAIDASSKSLAAPVGQLRSAVTDNFATGGELTGKKVFTSNQTSQRQIKVHDETTRKFGPRGTTRFTAADPQFTDASALKTTTGALVVFSHTHTQHDAVAAPGLRIIPEKEDRAWLGTSPSPAFTYTFTCSDIAAVPSVPEASSLLGYSCRRTDAKAAGPSASV
;
A
#
# COMPACT_ATOMS: atom_id res chain seq x y z
N MET A 1 16.73 9.27 -19.05
CA MET A 1 16.98 10.17 -20.19
C MET A 1 17.31 11.51 -19.58
N LEU A 2 18.44 12.10 -19.95
CA LEU A 2 18.81 13.44 -19.50
C LEU A 2 18.54 14.41 -20.64
N ASP A 3 18.20 15.66 -20.32
CA ASP A 3 18.14 16.72 -21.31
C ASP A 3 19.54 17.11 -21.80
N LYS A 4 19.60 18.10 -22.71
CA LYS A 4 20.85 18.58 -23.29
C LYS A 4 21.87 19.10 -22.26
N ASP A 5 21.41 19.43 -21.06
CA ASP A 5 22.23 19.98 -19.98
C ASP A 5 22.55 18.90 -18.91
N GLY A 6 22.10 17.66 -19.11
CA GLY A 6 22.39 16.54 -18.22
C GLY A 6 21.39 16.38 -17.08
N TYR A 7 20.23 17.03 -17.11
CA TYR A 7 19.22 16.93 -16.04
C TYR A 7 18.09 15.95 -16.38
N ALA A 8 17.54 15.30 -15.35
CA ALA A 8 16.34 14.50 -15.51
C ALA A 8 15.14 15.40 -15.85
N THR A 9 14.42 15.05 -16.91
CA THR A 9 13.24 15.82 -17.33
C THR A 9 12.01 15.37 -16.55
N ALA A 10 11.42 16.28 -15.78
CA ALA A 10 10.11 16.05 -15.16
C ALA A 10 9.00 16.04 -16.21
N ILE A 11 7.99 15.20 -16.01
CA ILE A 11 6.74 15.20 -16.78
C ILE A 11 5.55 15.18 -15.82
N ASP A 12 4.37 15.49 -16.32
CA ASP A 12 3.14 15.35 -15.56
C ASP A 12 2.86 13.86 -15.27
N ALA A 13 2.78 13.49 -13.99
CA ALA A 13 2.46 12.14 -13.55
C ALA A 13 1.03 11.71 -13.92
N SER A 14 0.15 12.67 -14.22
CA SER A 14 -1.21 12.45 -14.72
C SER A 14 -1.30 12.41 -16.25
N SER A 15 -0.16 12.50 -16.96
CA SER A 15 -0.13 12.47 -18.41
C SER A 15 -0.82 11.23 -18.98
N LYS A 16 -1.76 11.45 -19.90
CA LYS A 16 -2.45 10.38 -20.65
C LYS A 16 -1.53 9.61 -21.60
N SER A 17 -0.28 10.05 -21.77
CA SER A 17 0.74 9.32 -22.52
C SER A 17 1.33 8.15 -21.73
N LEU A 18 0.98 7.98 -20.46
CA LEU A 18 1.45 6.87 -19.62
C LEU A 18 0.40 5.76 -19.58
N ALA A 19 0.85 4.51 -19.57
CA ALA A 19 0.02 3.31 -19.62
C ALA A 19 -0.98 3.21 -18.45
N ALA A 20 -0.57 3.71 -17.28
CA ALA A 20 -1.39 3.69 -16.07
C ALA A 20 -1.36 5.07 -15.38
N PRO A 21 -2.50 5.74 -15.19
CA PRO A 21 -2.56 6.94 -14.36
C PRO A 21 -2.25 6.61 -12.90
N VAL A 22 -1.74 7.59 -12.14
CA VAL A 22 -1.37 7.44 -10.73
C VAL A 22 -2.48 6.84 -9.87
N GLY A 23 -3.74 7.22 -10.10
CA GLY A 23 -4.88 6.64 -9.38
C GLY A 23 -4.98 5.12 -9.56
N GLN A 24 -4.71 4.61 -10.76
CA GLN A 24 -4.68 3.17 -11.04
C GLN A 24 -3.49 2.49 -10.36
N LEU A 25 -2.32 3.14 -10.32
CA LEU A 25 -1.14 2.63 -9.58
C LEU A 25 -1.42 2.51 -8.08
N ARG A 26 -2.04 3.54 -7.47
CA ARG A 26 -2.44 3.54 -6.06
C ARG A 26 -3.42 2.41 -5.74
N SER A 27 -4.45 2.26 -6.58
CA SER A 27 -5.44 1.19 -6.42
C SER A 27 -4.79 -0.19 -6.52
N ALA A 28 -3.88 -0.38 -7.48
CA ALA A 28 -3.17 -1.64 -7.67
C ALA A 28 -2.23 -1.99 -6.51
N VAL A 29 -1.49 -1.03 -5.96
CA VAL A 29 -0.65 -1.24 -4.77
C VAL A 29 -1.52 -1.59 -3.57
N THR A 30 -2.61 -0.85 -3.36
CA THR A 30 -3.52 -1.10 -2.25
C THR A 30 -4.17 -2.48 -2.35
N ASP A 31 -4.51 -2.90 -3.57
CA ASP A 31 -5.06 -4.22 -3.84
C ASP A 31 -4.06 -5.36 -3.57
N ASN A 32 -2.76 -5.15 -3.82
CA ASN A 32 -1.73 -6.13 -3.42
C ASN A 32 -1.79 -6.42 -1.91
N PHE A 33 -2.01 -5.40 -1.08
CA PHE A 33 -2.17 -5.57 0.38
C PHE A 33 -3.56 -6.09 0.77
N ALA A 34 -4.63 -5.65 0.09
CA ALA A 34 -6.00 -5.97 0.47
C ALA A 34 -6.44 -7.37 0.06
N THR A 35 -6.03 -7.84 -1.13
CA THR A 35 -6.54 -9.09 -1.72
C THR A 35 -5.43 -10.01 -2.26
N GLY A 36 -4.16 -9.64 -2.09
CA GLY A 36 -3.07 -10.31 -2.79
C GLY A 36 -3.02 -9.96 -4.29
N GLY A 37 -3.62 -8.84 -4.69
CA GLY A 37 -3.55 -8.30 -6.05
C GLY A 37 -4.55 -8.89 -7.04
N GLU A 38 -5.57 -9.61 -6.57
CA GLU A 38 -6.53 -10.33 -7.43
C GLU A 38 -7.45 -9.39 -8.23
N LEU A 39 -7.76 -8.20 -7.71
CA LEU A 39 -8.72 -7.30 -8.38
C LEU A 39 -8.03 -6.49 -9.48
N THR A 40 -6.90 -5.88 -9.17
CA THR A 40 -6.19 -4.92 -10.02
C THR A 40 -4.67 -5.03 -9.96
N GLY A 41 -4.10 -5.43 -8.81
CA GLY A 41 -2.66 -5.45 -8.57
C GLY A 41 -1.89 -6.26 -9.63
N LYS A 42 -2.30 -7.50 -9.85
CA LYS A 42 -1.72 -8.43 -10.83
C LYS A 42 -2.00 -8.06 -12.29
N LYS A 43 -2.97 -7.17 -12.54
CA LYS A 43 -3.31 -6.67 -13.88
C LYS A 43 -2.48 -5.45 -14.26
N VAL A 44 -2.24 -4.57 -13.29
CA VAL A 44 -1.52 -3.30 -13.49
C VAL A 44 -0.01 -3.50 -13.43
N PHE A 45 0.46 -4.38 -12.55
CA PHE A 45 1.89 -4.62 -12.36
C PHE A 45 2.35 -5.96 -12.93
N THR A 46 3.44 -5.91 -13.68
CA THR A 46 4.25 -7.10 -13.97
C THR A 46 4.71 -7.72 -12.66
N SER A 47 4.59 -9.05 -12.55
CA SER A 47 5.08 -9.79 -11.40
C SER A 47 6.60 -9.62 -11.28
N ASN A 48 7.05 -9.07 -10.15
CA ASN A 48 8.47 -8.88 -9.85
C ASN A 48 8.68 -8.98 -8.34
N GLN A 49 9.93 -8.87 -7.88
CA GLN A 49 10.25 -9.02 -6.47
C GLN A 49 9.47 -8.04 -5.57
N THR A 50 9.26 -6.81 -6.02
CA THR A 50 8.62 -5.76 -5.21
C THR A 50 7.11 -5.98 -5.10
N SER A 51 6.42 -6.28 -6.21
CA SER A 51 4.98 -6.60 -6.16
C SER A 51 4.72 -7.90 -5.40
N GLN A 52 5.58 -8.91 -5.54
CA GLN A 52 5.48 -10.16 -4.78
C GLN A 52 5.71 -9.96 -3.27
N ARG A 53 6.55 -9.00 -2.86
CA ARG A 53 6.71 -8.66 -1.43
C ARG A 53 5.42 -8.07 -0.84
N GLN A 54 4.71 -7.21 -1.57
CA GLN A 54 3.43 -6.65 -1.11
C GLN A 54 2.36 -7.74 -0.97
N ILE A 55 2.26 -8.63 -1.96
CA ILE A 55 1.35 -9.79 -1.92
C ILE A 55 1.70 -10.73 -0.76
N LYS A 56 2.99 -10.98 -0.53
CA LYS A 56 3.44 -11.78 0.60
C LYS A 56 3.02 -11.17 1.94
N VAL A 57 3.09 -9.84 2.10
CA VAL A 57 2.58 -9.17 3.30
C VAL A 57 1.09 -9.44 3.50
N HIS A 58 0.28 -9.43 2.43
CA HIS A 58 -1.11 -9.84 2.50
C HIS A 58 -1.24 -11.30 2.98
N ASP A 59 -0.57 -12.24 2.30
CA ASP A 59 -0.71 -13.68 2.55
C ASP A 59 -0.31 -14.07 3.98
N GLU A 60 0.75 -13.45 4.52
CA GLU A 60 1.26 -13.74 5.85
C GLU A 60 0.46 -13.01 6.94
N THR A 61 0.19 -11.71 6.76
CA THR A 61 -0.37 -10.89 7.83
C THR A 61 -1.86 -11.18 8.04
N THR A 62 -2.62 -11.44 6.97
CA THR A 62 -4.05 -11.78 7.08
C THR A 62 -4.30 -13.07 7.85
N ARG A 63 -3.29 -13.95 7.94
CA ARG A 63 -3.36 -15.25 8.61
C ARG A 63 -2.72 -15.25 10.01
N LYS A 64 -2.12 -14.15 10.45
CA LYS A 64 -1.28 -14.11 11.66
C LYS A 64 -1.99 -14.53 12.95
N PHE A 65 -3.31 -14.33 13.02
CA PHE A 65 -4.11 -14.72 14.18
C PHE A 65 -4.74 -16.13 14.07
N GLY A 66 -4.62 -16.79 12.92
CA GLY A 66 -5.31 -18.05 12.65
C GLY A 66 -6.80 -17.97 13.01
N PRO A 67 -7.36 -18.94 13.76
CA PRO A 67 -8.77 -18.90 14.15
C PRO A 67 -9.10 -17.90 15.28
N ARG A 68 -8.10 -17.23 15.87
CA ARG A 68 -8.31 -16.37 17.06
C ARG A 68 -8.66 -14.93 16.72
N GLY A 69 -8.58 -14.55 15.45
CA GLY A 69 -8.81 -13.19 15.01
C GLY A 69 -8.61 -13.02 13.52
N THR A 70 -8.74 -11.79 13.06
CA THR A 70 -8.62 -11.41 11.66
C THR A 70 -7.68 -10.22 11.54
N THR A 71 -7.07 -10.13 10.36
CA THR A 71 -6.40 -8.92 9.89
C THR A 71 -6.93 -8.58 8.51
N ARG A 72 -7.37 -7.34 8.31
CA ARG A 72 -7.86 -6.84 7.02
C ARG A 72 -7.13 -5.55 6.65
N PHE A 73 -6.56 -5.51 5.45
CA PHE A 73 -6.07 -4.27 4.86
C PHE A 73 -7.17 -3.60 4.05
N THR A 74 -7.22 -2.27 4.06
CA THR A 74 -8.19 -1.49 3.29
C THR A 74 -7.57 -0.17 2.86
N ALA A 75 -7.96 0.33 1.68
CA ALA A 75 -7.60 1.65 1.21
C ALA A 75 -8.02 2.72 2.22
N ALA A 76 -7.20 3.76 2.34
CA ALA A 76 -7.59 4.99 3.01
C ALA A 76 -7.20 6.18 2.12
N ASP A 77 -7.81 7.33 2.38
CA ASP A 77 -7.50 8.54 1.63
C ASP A 77 -6.01 8.88 1.80
N PRO A 78 -5.28 9.11 0.68
CA PRO A 78 -3.86 9.39 0.76
C PRO A 78 -3.62 10.71 1.46
N GLN A 79 -2.83 10.69 2.53
CA GLN A 79 -2.39 11.90 3.24
C GLN A 79 -1.65 12.87 2.30
N PHE A 80 -0.91 12.31 1.34
CA PHE A 80 -0.18 13.05 0.32
C PHE A 80 -0.70 12.61 -1.05
N THR A 81 -1.41 13.50 -1.74
CA THR A 81 -2.06 13.22 -3.04
C THR A 81 -1.15 13.44 -4.23
N ASP A 82 -0.04 14.15 -4.03
CA ASP A 82 0.87 14.51 -5.10
C ASP A 82 1.60 13.28 -5.64
N ALA A 83 2.00 13.39 -6.91
CA ALA A 83 2.84 12.42 -7.58
C ALA A 83 3.80 13.17 -8.49
N SER A 84 4.99 12.60 -8.66
CA SER A 84 6.02 13.16 -9.53
C SER A 84 6.44 12.12 -10.55
N ALA A 85 6.73 12.55 -11.77
CA ALA A 85 7.19 11.65 -12.82
C ALA A 85 8.43 12.19 -13.50
N LEU A 86 9.40 11.31 -13.73
CA LEU A 86 10.61 11.59 -14.49
C LEU A 86 10.59 10.81 -15.80
N LYS A 87 10.86 11.48 -16.93
CA LYS A 87 10.87 10.87 -18.25
C LYS A 87 11.97 9.81 -18.37
N THR A 88 11.60 8.65 -18.90
CA THR A 88 12.53 7.59 -19.31
C THR A 88 12.50 7.40 -20.83
N THR A 89 13.32 6.49 -21.36
CA THR A 89 13.34 6.19 -22.80
C THR A 89 12.07 5.49 -23.28
N THR A 90 11.37 4.78 -22.38
CA THR A 90 10.20 3.96 -22.71
C THR A 90 8.91 4.45 -22.03
N GLY A 91 8.98 5.48 -21.20
CA GLY A 91 7.83 6.02 -20.47
C GLY A 91 8.27 6.96 -19.35
N ALA A 92 7.94 6.61 -18.11
CA ALA A 92 8.32 7.40 -16.93
C ALA A 92 8.64 6.56 -15.69
N LEU A 93 9.43 7.14 -14.80
CA LEU A 93 9.57 6.74 -13.42
C LEU A 93 8.59 7.59 -12.59
N VAL A 94 7.58 6.97 -12.02
CA VAL A 94 6.52 7.65 -11.25
C VAL A 94 6.73 7.37 -9.77
N VAL A 95 6.85 8.45 -8.99
CA VAL A 95 6.88 8.42 -7.53
C VAL A 95 5.53 8.92 -7.02
N PHE A 96 4.90 8.12 -6.19
CA PHE A 96 3.58 8.44 -5.64
C PHE A 96 3.45 7.87 -4.23
N SER A 97 2.56 8.44 -3.45
CA SER A 97 2.19 7.96 -2.13
C SER A 97 0.83 7.28 -2.13
N HIS A 98 0.61 6.39 -1.17
CA HIS A 98 -0.71 5.89 -0.82
C HIS A 98 -0.84 5.75 0.70
N THR A 99 -2.08 5.63 1.16
CA THR A 99 -2.40 5.34 2.56
C THR A 99 -3.30 4.12 2.60
N HIS A 100 -3.05 3.21 3.54
CA HIS A 100 -3.92 2.08 3.81
C HIS A 100 -4.01 1.83 5.31
N THR A 101 -5.10 1.20 5.73
CA THR A 101 -5.28 0.77 7.12
C THR A 101 -5.18 -0.73 7.24
N GLN A 102 -4.64 -1.20 8.36
CA GLN A 102 -4.74 -2.58 8.82
C GLN A 102 -5.68 -2.62 10.02
N HIS A 103 -6.78 -3.37 9.92
CA HIS A 103 -7.69 -3.62 11.03
C HIS A 103 -7.45 -5.02 11.58
N ASP A 104 -7.04 -5.09 12.84
CA ASP A 104 -6.83 -6.33 13.58
C ASP A 104 -7.94 -6.49 14.61
N ALA A 105 -8.59 -7.65 14.65
CA ALA A 105 -9.67 -7.93 15.60
C ALA A 105 -9.66 -9.37 16.09
N VAL A 106 -10.07 -9.58 17.34
CA VAL A 106 -10.25 -10.94 17.90
C VAL A 106 -11.56 -11.56 17.44
N ALA A 107 -11.59 -12.89 17.33
CA ALA A 107 -12.75 -13.64 16.85
C ALA A 107 -13.77 -14.01 17.94
N ALA A 108 -13.42 -13.87 19.23
CA ALA A 108 -14.27 -14.34 20.33
C ALA A 108 -14.27 -13.36 21.53
N PRO A 109 -15.41 -13.24 22.24
CA PRO A 109 -15.48 -12.50 23.49
C PRO A 109 -14.44 -12.98 24.50
N GLY A 110 -13.89 -12.04 25.29
CA GLY A 110 -12.86 -12.33 26.29
C GLY A 110 -11.44 -12.35 25.76
N LEU A 111 -11.22 -12.52 24.45
CA LEU A 111 -9.92 -12.31 23.82
C LEU A 111 -9.59 -10.82 23.72
N ARG A 112 -8.29 -10.51 23.78
CA ARG A 112 -7.74 -9.15 23.67
C ARG A 112 -6.42 -9.20 22.91
N ILE A 113 -6.14 -8.16 22.14
CA ILE A 113 -4.84 -7.87 21.54
C ILE A 113 -4.10 -6.95 22.51
N ILE A 114 -2.85 -7.28 22.81
CA ILE A 114 -1.97 -6.43 23.62
C ILE A 114 -1.16 -5.55 22.66
N PRO A 115 -1.18 -4.22 22.82
CA PRO A 115 -0.34 -3.33 22.00
C PRO A 115 1.14 -3.72 22.04
N GLU A 116 1.73 -3.86 20.86
CA GLU A 116 3.18 -4.02 20.72
C GLU A 116 3.91 -2.77 21.21
N LYS A 117 5.17 -2.93 21.63
CA LYS A 117 5.95 -1.84 22.25
C LYS A 117 6.01 -0.59 21.37
N GLU A 118 6.13 -0.78 20.06
CA GLU A 118 6.19 0.29 19.07
C GLU A 118 4.89 1.09 18.93
N ASP A 119 3.74 0.51 19.28
CA ASP A 119 2.44 1.16 19.12
C ASP A 119 1.91 1.82 20.40
N ARG A 120 2.59 1.63 21.53
CA ARG A 120 2.11 2.12 22.84
C ARG A 120 2.09 3.64 22.94
N ALA A 121 2.86 4.34 22.11
CA ALA A 121 2.79 5.79 22.01
C ALA A 121 1.38 6.27 21.60
N TRP A 122 0.69 5.49 20.76
CA TRP A 122 -0.69 5.77 20.35
C TRP A 122 -1.72 5.02 21.18
N LEU A 123 -1.48 3.71 21.42
CA LEU A 123 -2.48 2.80 22.00
C LEU A 123 -2.42 2.69 23.52
N GLY A 124 -1.38 3.24 24.15
CA GLY A 124 -1.05 2.94 25.54
C GLY A 124 -0.72 1.46 25.74
N THR A 125 -0.96 0.95 26.95
CA THR A 125 -0.68 -0.46 27.33
C THR A 125 -1.94 -1.30 27.50
N SER A 126 -3.12 -0.71 27.31
CA SER A 126 -4.39 -1.39 27.60
C SER A 126 -4.76 -2.37 26.48
N PRO A 127 -5.03 -3.66 26.80
CA PRO A 127 -5.48 -4.61 25.80
C PRO A 127 -6.86 -4.25 25.22
N SER A 128 -7.03 -4.41 23.91
CA SER A 128 -8.26 -4.08 23.18
C SER A 128 -8.76 -5.28 22.36
N PRO A 129 -10.07 -5.47 22.15
CA PRO A 129 -10.57 -6.47 21.21
C PRO A 129 -10.14 -6.21 19.76
N ALA A 130 -9.84 -4.96 19.41
CA ALA A 130 -9.40 -4.59 18.07
C ALA A 130 -8.52 -3.33 18.05
N PHE A 131 -7.69 -3.24 17.02
CA PHE A 131 -6.88 -2.07 16.70
C PHE A 131 -6.98 -1.75 15.21
N THR A 132 -6.90 -0.47 14.87
CA THR A 132 -6.71 -0.02 13.49
C THR A 132 -5.40 0.74 13.41
N TYR A 133 -4.53 0.30 12.52
CA TYR A 133 -3.25 0.94 12.23
C TYR A 133 -3.33 1.62 10.87
N THR A 134 -2.83 2.84 10.77
CA THR A 134 -2.74 3.59 9.51
C THR A 134 -1.30 3.57 9.04
N PHE A 135 -1.11 3.27 7.76
CA PHE A 135 0.18 3.28 7.10
C PHE A 135 0.18 4.34 6.01
N THR A 136 1.23 5.16 6.00
CA THR A 136 1.55 6.04 4.89
C THR A 136 2.76 5.47 4.17
N CYS A 137 2.65 5.35 2.85
CA CYS A 137 3.66 4.71 2.02
C CYS A 137 4.09 5.63 0.87
N SER A 138 5.33 5.44 0.42
CA SER A 138 5.85 5.98 -0.83
C SER A 138 6.24 4.82 -1.73
N ASP A 139 5.84 4.91 -2.99
CA ASP A 139 6.02 3.90 -4.02
C ASP A 139 6.72 4.49 -5.23
N ILE A 140 7.42 3.64 -5.96
CA ILE A 140 8.10 3.99 -7.21
C ILE A 140 7.75 2.94 -8.24
N ALA A 141 7.22 3.38 -9.40
CA ALA A 141 6.89 2.51 -10.51
C ALA A 141 7.54 2.99 -11.81
N ALA A 142 7.99 2.04 -12.64
CA ALA A 142 8.22 2.29 -14.06
C ALA A 142 6.88 2.13 -14.79
N VAL A 143 6.46 3.17 -15.49
CA VAL A 143 5.20 3.21 -16.24
C VAL A 143 5.52 3.41 -17.71
N PRO A 144 5.23 2.42 -18.58
CA PRO A 144 5.46 2.56 -20.02
C PRO A 144 4.63 3.67 -20.65
N SER A 145 5.05 4.15 -21.81
CA SER A 145 4.26 5.08 -22.65
C SER A 145 3.37 4.38 -23.68
N VAL A 146 3.47 3.05 -23.75
CA VAL A 146 2.63 2.16 -24.56
C VAL A 146 1.71 1.35 -23.66
N PRO A 147 0.58 0.80 -24.16
CA PRO A 147 -0.38 0.03 -23.35
C PRO A 147 0.16 -1.33 -22.83
N GLU A 148 1.12 -1.28 -21.91
CA GLU A 148 1.77 -2.42 -21.26
C GLU A 148 1.68 -2.31 -19.74
N ALA A 149 1.90 -3.44 -19.05
CA ALA A 149 1.91 -3.47 -17.59
C ALA A 149 3.05 -2.62 -17.02
N SER A 150 2.77 -1.92 -15.92
CA SER A 150 3.77 -1.16 -15.17
C SER A 150 4.65 -2.11 -14.34
N SER A 151 5.79 -1.62 -13.86
CA SER A 151 6.65 -2.38 -12.94
C SER A 151 6.83 -1.61 -11.65
N LEU A 152 6.40 -2.19 -10.52
CA LEU A 152 6.68 -1.63 -9.21
C LEU A 152 8.15 -1.86 -8.87
N LEU A 153 8.89 -0.80 -8.60
CA LEU A 153 10.35 -0.86 -8.39
C LEU A 153 10.70 -0.86 -6.91
N GLY A 154 9.99 -0.07 -6.11
CA GLY A 154 10.20 -0.01 -4.67
C GLY A 154 9.00 0.55 -3.95
N TYR A 155 8.91 0.26 -2.65
CA TYR A 155 7.99 0.91 -1.75
C TYR A 155 8.60 0.99 -0.34
N SER A 156 8.14 1.95 0.44
CA SER A 156 8.44 2.07 1.86
C SER A 156 7.17 2.51 2.57
N CYS A 157 6.77 1.78 3.60
CA CYS A 157 5.60 2.07 4.40
C CYS A 157 6.02 2.35 5.84
N ARG A 158 5.36 3.33 6.46
CA ARG A 158 5.49 3.61 7.88
C ARG A 158 4.10 3.66 8.50
N ARG A 159 3.98 3.02 9.67
CA ARG A 159 2.82 3.25 10.54
C ARG A 159 2.88 4.69 11.03
N THR A 160 1.80 5.43 10.82
CA THR A 160 1.69 6.86 11.12
C THR A 160 0.62 7.18 12.15
N ASP A 161 -0.30 6.24 12.39
CA ASP A 161 -1.32 6.31 13.42
C ASP A 161 -1.73 4.91 13.86
N ALA A 162 -2.23 4.79 15.09
CA ALA A 162 -2.86 3.58 15.59
C ALA A 162 -3.95 3.97 16.59
N LYS A 163 -5.11 3.30 16.51
CA LYS A 163 -6.21 3.54 17.45
C LYS A 163 -6.88 2.25 17.90
N ALA A 164 -7.34 2.25 19.15
CA ALA A 164 -8.29 1.25 19.61
C ALA A 164 -9.55 1.32 18.74
N ALA A 165 -10.07 0.16 18.37
CA ALA A 165 -11.30 0.03 17.60
C ALA A 165 -12.31 -0.83 18.36
N GLY A 166 -13.59 -0.68 18.02
CA GLY A 166 -14.61 -1.63 18.44
C GLY A 166 -14.38 -3.01 17.80
N PRO A 167 -15.00 -4.08 18.33
CA PRO A 167 -14.97 -5.38 17.68
C PRO A 167 -15.46 -5.25 16.23
N SER A 168 -14.87 -5.99 15.29
CA SER A 168 -15.44 -6.08 13.95
C SER A 168 -16.86 -6.65 14.08
N ALA A 169 -17.87 -5.89 13.63
CA ALA A 169 -19.21 -6.41 13.51
C ALA A 169 -19.23 -7.43 12.35
N SER A 170 -18.97 -8.70 12.68
CA SER A 170 -19.21 -9.90 11.88
C SER A 170 -18.48 -10.04 10.53
N VAL A 171 -18.09 -11.29 10.25
CA VAL A 171 -17.69 -11.82 8.93
C VAL A 171 -18.93 -11.98 8.06
#